data_AF-A0A7S2QHX6-F1
#
_entry.id   AF-A0A7S2QHX6-F1
#
_cell.length_a   1.000
_cell.length_b   1.000
_cell.length_c   1.000
_cell.angle_alpha   90.00
_cell.angle_beta   90.00
_cell.angle_gamma   90.00
#
_symmetry.space_group_name_H-M   'P 1'
#
loop_
_entity.id
_entity.type
_entity.pdbx_description
1 polymer ?
#
loop_
_entity_poly.entity_id
_entity_poly.type
_entity_poly.pdbx_seq_one_letter_code
_entity_poly.pdbx_strand_id
1 'polypeptide(L)'
;VLQCVHMLRNQNFARPWGDQPRENRIIFIGRGMQQRRQQLTDAVMACVAQPLRFAVGEDVLACVDGAYTLGKVIRHWDELNAYRIRLRNGEELWAPSDEDKFVKASLKRAR
;
A
#
# COMPACT_ATOMS: atom_id res chain seq x y z
N VAL A 1 12.67 -8.88 -13.20
CA VAL A 1 12.86 -9.68 -11.96
C VAL A 1 11.72 -10.68 -11.87
N LEU A 2 12.00 -11.95 -11.63
CA LEU A 2 10.98 -12.97 -11.38
C LEU A 2 11.00 -13.29 -9.88
N GLN A 3 9.89 -13.01 -9.20
CA GLN A 3 9.76 -13.31 -7.77
C GLN A 3 8.87 -14.54 -7.62
N CYS A 4 9.47 -15.65 -7.22
CA CYS A 4 8.75 -16.88 -6.88
C CYS A 4 8.61 -16.96 -5.36
N VAL A 5 7.55 -17.60 -4.87
CA VAL A 5 7.40 -17.90 -3.45
C VAL A 5 8.62 -18.74 -3.03
N HIS A 6 9.33 -18.34 -1.96
CA HIS A 6 10.58 -18.93 -1.43
C HIS A 6 11.93 -18.52 -2.08
N MET A 7 12.01 -18.12 -3.37
CA MET A 7 13.30 -17.71 -3.98
C MET A 7 13.17 -16.50 -4.91
N LEU A 8 14.01 -15.48 -4.65
CA LEU A 8 14.27 -14.39 -5.59
C LEU A 8 15.21 -14.89 -6.70
N ARG A 9 14.66 -15.13 -7.89
CA ARG A 9 15.47 -15.41 -9.08
C ARG A 9 15.61 -14.14 -9.90
N ASN A 10 16.74 -13.45 -9.73
CA ASN A 10 17.13 -12.42 -10.67
C ASN A 10 17.76 -13.10 -11.89
N GLN A 11 16.97 -13.32 -12.94
CA GLN A 11 17.39 -13.96 -14.20
C GLN A 11 18.40 -13.12 -15.03
N ASN A 12 19.16 -12.23 -14.38
CA ASN A 12 20.17 -11.39 -15.00
C ASN A 12 19.70 -10.66 -16.27
N PHE A 13 18.44 -10.20 -16.28
CA PHE A 13 17.92 -9.28 -17.29
C PHE A 13 18.54 -7.88 -17.10
N ALA A 14 19.86 -7.80 -17.23
CA ALA A 14 20.66 -6.62 -16.94
C ALA A 14 20.84 -5.75 -18.19
N ARG A 15 19.72 -5.41 -18.85
CA ARG A 15 19.72 -4.31 -19.81
C ARG A 15 19.06 -3.09 -19.16
N PRO A 16 19.60 -1.88 -19.36
CA PRO A 16 18.91 -0.66 -18.96
C PRO A 16 17.50 -0.66 -19.55
N TRP A 17 16.54 -0.20 -18.77
CA TRP A 17 15.18 0.01 -19.25
C TRP A 17 15.20 1.09 -20.35
N GLY A 18 14.62 0.80 -21.51
CA GLY A 18 14.35 1.80 -22.54
C GLY A 18 13.03 2.55 -22.30
N ASP A 19 12.55 3.28 -23.30
CA ASP A 19 11.35 4.14 -23.20
C ASP A 19 10.01 3.38 -23.32
N GLN A 20 10.02 2.04 -23.34
CA GLN A 20 8.80 1.26 -23.50
C GLN A 20 7.94 1.26 -22.23
N PRO A 21 6.61 1.23 -22.36
CA PRO A 21 5.70 1.06 -21.24
C PRO A 21 6.05 -0.19 -20.43
N ARG A 22 6.15 -0.03 -19.10
CA ARG A 22 6.49 -1.13 -18.19
C ARG A 22 5.24 -1.95 -17.90
N GLU A 23 5.35 -3.27 -18.00
CA GLU A 23 4.29 -4.21 -17.64
C GLU A 23 4.79 -5.14 -16.53
N ASN A 24 3.94 -5.40 -15.53
CA ASN A 24 4.17 -6.43 -14.52
C ASN A 24 3.13 -7.54 -14.69
N ARG A 25 3.56 -8.80 -14.59
CA ARG A 25 2.68 -9.97 -14.73
C ARG A 25 2.82 -10.87 -13.53
N ILE A 26 1.69 -11.23 -12.93
CA ILE A 26 1.60 -12.29 -11.91
C ILE A 26 1.21 -13.58 -12.62
N ILE A 27 2.00 -14.64 -12.44
CA ILE A 27 1.79 -15.94 -13.09
C ILE A 27 1.52 -16.99 -12.01
N PHE A 28 0.36 -17.65 -12.08
CA PHE A 28 0.02 -18.79 -11.23
C PHE A 28 0.46 -20.10 -11.90
N ILE A 29 1.25 -20.91 -11.18
CA ILE A 29 1.78 -22.19 -11.67
C ILE A 29 1.31 -23.31 -10.74
N GLY A 30 0.72 -24.37 -11.31
CA GLY A 30 0.23 -25.52 -10.55
C GLY A 30 -0.62 -26.47 -11.38
N ARG A 31 -1.13 -27.54 -10.75
CA ARG A 31 -2.06 -28.48 -11.41
C ARG A 31 -3.46 -27.84 -11.50
N GLY A 32 -4.10 -27.93 -12.66
CA GLY A 32 -5.47 -27.46 -12.87
C GLY A 32 -5.64 -25.93 -12.87
N MET A 33 -4.61 -25.17 -13.25
CA MET A 33 -4.67 -23.70 -13.24
C MET A 33 -5.70 -23.14 -14.20
N GLN A 34 -5.92 -23.77 -15.36
CA GLN A 34 -6.89 -23.28 -16.35
C GLN A 34 -8.32 -23.28 -15.78
N GLN A 35 -8.71 -24.33 -15.06
CA GLN A 35 -10.03 -24.46 -14.44
C GLN A 35 -10.25 -23.43 -13.33
N ARG A 36 -9.18 -23.03 -12.64
CA ARG A 36 -9.21 -22.08 -11.51
C ARG A 36 -8.85 -20.64 -11.89
N ARG A 37 -8.53 -20.39 -13.16
CA ARG A 37 -7.97 -19.11 -13.63
C ARG A 37 -8.85 -17.92 -13.22
N GLN A 38 -10.15 -18.02 -13.45
CA GLN A 38 -11.08 -16.92 -13.16
C GLN A 38 -11.14 -16.63 -11.66
N GLN A 39 -11.41 -17.66 -10.84
CA GLN A 39 -11.46 -17.54 -9.39
C GLN A 39 -10.15 -16.96 -8.80
N LEU A 40 -8.99 -17.41 -9.28
CA LEU A 40 -7.70 -16.89 -8.83
C LEU A 40 -7.51 -15.43 -9.23
N THR A 41 -7.90 -15.06 -10.45
CA THR A 41 -7.83 -13.68 -10.92
C THR A 41 -8.73 -12.80 -10.06
N ASP A 42 -9.99 -13.18 -9.86
CA ASP A 42 -10.95 -12.41 -9.07
C ASP A 42 -10.50 -12.25 -7.62
N ALA A 43 -9.99 -13.31 -7.00
CA ALA A 43 -9.49 -13.27 -5.63
C ALA A 43 -8.29 -12.32 -5.49
N VAL A 44 -7.34 -12.32 -6.44
CA VAL A 44 -6.19 -11.41 -6.41
C VAL A 44 -6.60 -9.98 -6.73
N MET A 45 -7.50 -9.78 -7.68
CA MET A 45 -8.03 -8.45 -8.00
C MET A 45 -8.84 -7.86 -6.84
N ALA A 46 -9.52 -8.70 -6.04
CA ALA A 46 -10.18 -8.26 -4.80
C ALA A 46 -9.19 -7.80 -3.73
N CYS A 47 -7.93 -8.22 -3.78
CA CYS A 47 -6.86 -7.77 -2.89
C CYS A 47 -6.14 -6.51 -3.39
N VAL A 48 -6.50 -5.96 -4.55
CA VAL A 48 -5.91 -4.71 -5.03
C VAL A 48 -6.23 -3.60 -4.04
N ALA A 49 -5.17 -2.95 -3.55
CA ALA A 49 -5.27 -1.88 -2.58
C ALA A 49 -6.18 -0.77 -3.12
N GLN A 50 -7.19 -0.42 -2.33
CA GLN A 50 -8.06 0.71 -2.65
C GLN A 50 -7.30 2.02 -2.45
N PRO A 51 -7.70 3.10 -3.15
CA PRO A 51 -7.16 4.43 -2.88
C PRO A 51 -7.32 4.80 -1.41
N LEU A 52 -6.25 5.33 -0.83
CA LEU A 52 -6.22 5.79 0.55
C LEU A 52 -7.17 6.99 0.73
N ARG A 53 -7.91 7.02 1.85
CA ARG A 53 -8.93 8.04 2.17
C ARG A 53 -8.38 9.46 2.32
N PHE A 54 -7.11 9.61 2.72
CA PHE A 54 -6.50 10.90 3.04
C PHE A 54 -5.34 11.22 2.10
N ALA A 55 -5.31 12.43 1.57
CA ALA A 55 -4.24 12.86 0.67
C ALA A 55 -2.95 13.23 1.44
N VAL A 56 -1.80 13.19 0.74
CA VAL A 56 -0.56 13.76 1.29
C VAL A 56 -0.76 15.26 1.52
N GLY A 57 -0.47 15.72 2.74
CA GLY A 57 -0.69 17.09 3.20
C GLY A 57 -1.97 17.29 4.02
N GLU A 58 -2.89 16.32 4.04
CA GLU A 58 -4.15 16.41 4.79
C GLU A 58 -3.93 16.24 6.31
N ASP A 59 -4.69 17.01 7.09
CA ASP A 59 -4.69 16.94 8.55
C ASP A 59 -5.57 15.77 9.01
N VAL A 60 -4.98 14.82 9.74
CA VAL A 60 -5.62 13.59 10.23
C VAL A 60 -5.37 13.40 11.71
N LEU A 61 -6.24 12.62 12.35
CA LEU A 61 -6.04 12.16 13.72
C LEU A 61 -5.40 10.78 13.69
N ALA A 62 -4.15 10.67 14.14
CA ALA A 62 -3.41 9.42 14.20
C ALA A 62 -3.48 8.81 15.61
N CYS A 63 -3.66 7.50 15.69
CA CYS A 63 -3.70 6.78 16.96
C CYS A 63 -2.27 6.51 17.46
N VAL A 64 -1.92 7.07 18.62
CA VAL A 64 -0.65 6.89 19.34
C VAL A 64 -1.01 6.31 20.70
N ASP A 65 -0.58 5.08 21.00
CA ASP A 65 -0.83 4.42 22.30
C ASP A 65 -2.30 4.46 22.78
N GLY A 66 -3.25 4.38 21.84
CA GLY A 66 -4.69 4.43 22.11
C GLY A 66 -5.30 5.84 22.16
N ALA A 67 -4.51 6.90 22.08
CA ALA A 67 -4.95 8.29 22.01
C ALA A 67 -4.83 8.86 20.59
N TYR A 68 -5.85 9.61 20.15
CA TYR A 68 -5.82 10.25 18.83
C TYR A 68 -5.15 11.62 18.91
N THR A 69 -4.05 11.77 18.19
CA THR A 69 -3.28 13.01 18.13
C THR A 69 -3.31 13.57 16.72
N LEU A 70 -3.45 14.90 16.60
CA LEU A 70 -3.49 15.57 15.31
C LEU A 70 -2.11 15.56 14.64
N GLY A 71 -2.09 15.13 13.39
CA GLY A 71 -0.91 15.11 12.54
C GLY A 71 -1.25 15.39 11.08
N LYS A 72 -0.23 15.41 10.25
CA LYS A 72 -0.33 15.64 8.81
C LYS A 72 0.23 14.46 8.04
N VAL A 73 -0.51 13.96 7.04
CA VAL A 73 -0.01 12.91 6.16
C VAL A 73 1.16 13.45 5.35
N ILE A 74 2.31 12.80 5.39
CA ILE A 74 3.50 13.20 4.63
C ILE A 74 3.82 12.23 3.49
N ARG A 75 3.42 10.95 3.58
CA ARG A 75 3.57 9.95 2.51
C ARG A 75 2.50 8.86 2.57
N HIS A 76 2.30 8.19 1.44
CA HIS A 76 1.51 6.98 1.27
C HIS A 76 2.43 5.77 1.06
N TRP A 77 2.00 4.59 1.52
CA TRP A 77 2.70 3.31 1.30
C TRP A 77 4.20 3.36 1.66
N ASP A 78 4.55 4.08 2.72
CA ASP A 78 5.93 4.25 3.21
C ASP A 78 6.26 3.06 4.14
N GLU A 79 7.31 2.32 3.81
CA GLU A 79 7.74 1.13 4.56
C GLU A 79 6.61 0.11 4.80
N LEU A 80 5.78 -0.14 3.79
CA LEU A 80 4.62 -1.04 3.84
C LEU A 80 3.45 -0.55 4.71
N ASN A 81 3.50 0.69 5.22
CA ASN A 81 2.42 1.29 5.99
C ASN A 81 1.58 2.20 5.10
N ALA A 82 0.26 2.18 5.28
CA ALA A 82 -0.67 3.01 4.51
C ALA A 82 -0.30 4.50 4.55
N TYR A 83 0.03 5.03 5.74
CA TYR A 83 0.41 6.43 5.90
C TYR A 83 1.64 6.61 6.76
N ARG A 84 2.48 7.58 6.38
CA ARG A 84 3.43 8.23 7.28
C ARG A 84 2.84 9.58 7.68
N ILE A 85 2.72 9.82 8.98
CA ILE A 85 2.05 10.99 9.54
C ILE A 85 3.05 11.72 10.43
N ARG A 86 3.20 13.03 10.24
CA ARG A 86 3.97 13.88 11.15
C ARG A 86 3.05 14.54 12.15
N LEU A 87 3.25 14.25 13.42
CA LEU A 87 2.53 14.85 14.54
C LEU A 87 2.98 16.30 14.77
N ARG A 88 2.18 17.07 15.50
CA ARG A 88 2.51 18.48 15.81
C ARG A 88 3.75 18.67 16.68
N ASN A 89 4.10 17.68 17.50
CA ASN A 89 5.32 17.68 18.31
C ASN A 89 6.59 17.37 17.48
N GLY A 90 6.45 17.11 16.18
CA GLY A 90 7.55 16.80 15.27
C GLY A 90 7.84 15.30 15.11
N GLU A 91 7.22 14.44 15.92
CA GLU A 91 7.36 12.99 15.81
C GLU A 91 6.67 12.47 14.56
N GLU A 92 7.16 11.34 14.06
CA GLU A 92 6.59 10.66 12.89
C GLU A 92 6.03 9.30 13.30
N LEU A 93 4.86 9.00 12.76
CA LEU A 93 4.14 7.77 13.02
C LEU A 93 3.77 7.09 11.70
N TRP A 94 3.81 5.76 11.73
CA TRP A 94 3.40 4.91 10.62
C TRP A 94 2.08 4.25 10.96
N ALA A 95 1.03 4.60 10.22
CA ALA A 95 -0.27 3.95 10.32
C ALA A 95 -0.29 2.75 9.37
N PRO A 96 -0.37 1.51 9.88
CA PRO A 96 -0.17 0.31 9.06
C PRO A 96 -1.30 0.09 8.05
N SER A 97 -2.54 0.46 8.40
CA SER A 97 -3.69 0.36 7.50
C SER A 97 -4.57 1.60 7.55
N ASP A 98 -5.37 1.78 6.48
CA ASP A 98 -6.35 2.84 6.37
C ASP A 98 -7.67 2.50 7.07
N GLU A 99 -7.56 2.30 8.38
CA GLU A 99 -8.69 1.99 9.25
C GLU A 99 -8.78 3.03 10.37
N ASP A 100 -10.00 3.31 10.83
CA ASP A 100 -10.26 4.29 11.88
C ASP A 100 -9.50 4.02 13.18
N LYS A 101 -9.15 2.75 13.46
CA LYS A 101 -8.35 2.37 14.62
C LYS A 101 -6.92 2.94 14.59
N PHE A 102 -6.42 3.30 13.41
CA PHE A 102 -5.09 3.90 13.21
C PHE A 102 -5.17 5.35 12.78
N VAL A 103 -6.14 5.72 11.94
CA VAL A 103 -6.23 7.07 11.37
C VAL A 103 -7.66 7.48 11.08
N LYS A 104 -8.03 8.69 11.52
CA LYS A 104 -9.36 9.28 11.34
C LYS A 104 -9.28 10.66 10.69
N ALA A 105 -10.38 11.07 10.07
CA ALA A 105 -10.54 12.44 9.60
C ALA A 105 -10.44 13.41 10.79
N SER A 106 -9.68 14.49 10.62
CA SER A 106 -9.80 15.62 11.54
C SER A 106 -11.15 16.32 11.29
N LEU A 107 -11.79 16.85 12.34
CA LEU A 107 -13.11 17.51 12.27
C LEU A 107 -13.16 18.76 11.36
N LYS A 108 -12.11 19.04 10.58
CA LYS A 108 -12.07 20.12 9.58
C LYS A 108 -12.73 19.79 8.25
N ARG A 109 -13.30 18.60 8.04
CA ARG A 109 -14.24 18.35 6.91
C ARG A 109 -15.62 18.94 7.22
N ALA A 110 -15.67 20.27 7.36
CA ALA A 110 -16.89 21.06 7.38
C ALA A 110 -16.67 22.33 6.55
N ARG A 111 -16.54 22.16 5.23
CA ARG A 111 -16.98 23.16 4.25
C ARG A 111 -17.14 22.54 2.87
#